data_AF-A0A970YPU5-F1
#
_entry.id   AF-A0A970YPU5-F1
#
_cell.length_a   1.000
_cell.length_b   1.000
_cell.length_c   1.000
_cell.angle_alpha   90.00
_cell.angle_beta   90.00
_cell.angle_gamma   90.00
#
_symmetry.space_group_name_H-M   'P 1'
#
loop_
_entity.id
_entity.type
_entity.pdbx_description
1 polymer ?
#
loop_
_entity_poly.entity_id
_entity_poly.type
_entity_poly.pdbx_seq_one_letter_code
_entity_poly.pdbx_strand_id
1 'polypeptide(L)'
;MQKRKNEMLIYSDDMSKIIDMLLSVDGLKETYQKKHDRSWIRKVDDDLKTGLFKLSDVQLSIIEGFIFEDKSIADLKDELGLSLKDIRVEIRNAREILIRYI
;
A
#
# COMPACT_ATOMS: atom_id res chain seq x y z
N MET A 1 -22.47 -22.29 -4.49
CA MET A 1 -21.30 -21.66 -3.81
C MET A 1 -20.67 -20.64 -4.75
N GLN A 2 -21.01 -19.36 -4.64
CA GLN A 2 -20.58 -18.36 -5.64
C GLN A 2 -20.44 -16.94 -5.05
N LYS A 3 -20.03 -16.82 -3.79
CA LYS A 3 -19.71 -15.52 -3.17
C LYS A 3 -18.21 -15.16 -3.19
N ARG A 4 -17.32 -16.17 -3.16
CA ARG A 4 -15.86 -15.94 -3.03
C ARG A 4 -15.17 -15.36 -4.27
N LYS A 5 -15.76 -15.45 -5.47
CA LYS A 5 -15.16 -14.92 -6.70
C LYS A 5 -15.40 -13.42 -6.91
N ASN A 6 -16.52 -12.87 -6.42
CA ASN A 6 -16.84 -11.46 -6.60
C ASN A 6 -16.07 -10.55 -5.65
N GLU A 7 -15.82 -10.99 -4.42
CA GLU A 7 -15.04 -10.18 -3.46
C GLU A 7 -13.60 -9.99 -3.97
N MET A 8 -12.99 -11.06 -4.51
CA MET A 8 -11.63 -11.02 -5.10
C MET A 8 -11.49 -10.07 -6.30
N LEU A 9 -12.55 -9.91 -7.09
CA LEU A 9 -12.55 -9.00 -8.25
C LEU A 9 -12.64 -7.53 -7.82
N ILE A 10 -13.46 -7.22 -6.80
CA ILE A 10 -13.60 -5.85 -6.28
C ILE A 10 -12.35 -5.42 -5.51
N TYR A 11 -11.63 -6.35 -4.88
CA TYR A 11 -10.36 -6.05 -4.20
C TYR A 11 -9.23 -5.62 -5.14
N SER A 12 -9.28 -6.02 -6.41
CA SER A 12 -8.25 -5.67 -7.40
C SER A 12 -8.32 -4.21 -7.81
N ASP A 13 -9.51 -3.72 -8.16
CA ASP A 13 -9.64 -2.42 -8.84
C ASP A 13 -9.26 -1.24 -7.96
N ASP A 14 -9.64 -1.24 -6.67
CA ASP A 14 -9.31 -0.12 -5.78
C ASP A 14 -7.82 -0.12 -5.37
N MET A 15 -7.23 -1.31 -5.20
CA MET A 15 -5.79 -1.39 -4.94
C MET A 15 -4.98 -1.01 -6.16
N SER A 16 -5.40 -1.42 -7.36
CA SER A 16 -4.77 -0.97 -8.60
C SER A 16 -4.84 0.54 -8.73
N LYS A 17 -5.99 1.17 -8.44
CA LYS A 17 -6.10 2.64 -8.45
C LYS A 17 -5.17 3.32 -7.44
N ILE A 18 -5.08 2.81 -6.22
CA ILE A 18 -4.16 3.34 -5.19
C ILE A 18 -2.72 3.24 -5.68
N ILE A 19 -2.33 2.09 -6.24
CA ILE A 19 -0.99 1.86 -6.79
C ILE A 19 -0.74 2.80 -7.97
N ASP A 20 -1.67 2.90 -8.91
CA ASP A 20 -1.56 3.77 -10.09
C ASP A 20 -1.41 5.23 -9.68
N MET A 21 -2.16 5.69 -8.68
CA MET A 21 -2.03 7.04 -8.14
C MET A 21 -0.65 7.27 -7.52
N LEU A 22 -0.16 6.34 -6.70
CA LEU A 22 1.17 6.45 -6.10
C LEU A 22 2.27 6.43 -7.18
N LEU A 23 2.16 5.56 -8.18
CA LEU A 23 3.11 5.48 -9.30
C LEU A 23 3.03 6.69 -10.24
N SER A 24 1.90 7.39 -10.29
CA SER A 24 1.71 8.58 -11.12
C SER A 24 2.38 9.84 -10.56
N VAL A 25 2.80 9.83 -9.29
CA VAL A 25 3.45 10.99 -8.66
C VAL A 25 4.90 11.08 -9.12
N ASP A 26 5.19 12.10 -9.92
CA ASP A 26 6.53 12.38 -10.43
C ASP A 26 7.57 12.50 -9.30
N GLY A 27 8.65 11.73 -9.42
CA GLY A 27 9.75 11.79 -8.47
C GLY A 27 9.46 11.09 -7.13
N LEU A 28 8.35 10.34 -6.99
CA LEU A 28 7.99 9.68 -5.73
C LEU A 28 8.98 8.56 -5.37
N LYS A 29 9.24 7.65 -6.31
CA LYS A 29 10.18 6.53 -6.13
C LYS A 29 11.59 7.04 -5.83
N GLU A 30 12.04 8.09 -6.51
CA GLU A 30 13.34 8.72 -6.29
C GLU A 30 13.44 9.38 -4.90
N THR A 31 12.32 9.88 -4.38
CA THR A 31 12.29 10.49 -3.03
C THR A 31 12.43 9.43 -1.97
N TYR A 32 11.71 8.32 -2.12
CA TYR A 32 11.86 7.16 -1.26
C TYR A 32 13.30 6.64 -1.29
N GLN A 33 13.86 6.40 -2.48
CA GLN A 33 15.22 5.86 -2.63
C GLN A 33 16.33 6.79 -2.11
N LYS A 34 16.18 8.12 -2.23
CA LYS A 34 17.22 9.05 -1.78
C LYS A 34 17.33 9.16 -0.26
N LYS A 35 16.21 9.08 0.44
CA LYS A 35 16.16 9.34 1.88
C LYS A 35 15.94 8.08 2.70
N HIS A 36 15.41 7.01 2.08
CA HIS A 36 14.95 5.81 2.75
C HIS A 36 14.06 6.13 3.97
N ASP A 37 13.25 7.18 3.83
CA ASP A 37 12.33 7.67 4.86
C ASP A 37 10.93 7.88 4.27
N ARG A 38 9.96 8.13 5.14
CA ARG A 38 8.55 8.39 4.78
C ARG A 38 8.28 9.81 4.30
N SER A 39 9.31 10.57 3.92
CA SER A 39 9.08 11.92 3.38
C SER A 39 8.40 11.90 2.01
N TRP A 40 8.39 10.76 1.31
CA TRP A 40 7.62 10.56 0.07
C TRP A 40 6.13 10.79 0.28
N ILE A 41 5.58 10.54 1.47
CA ILE A 41 4.16 10.81 1.80
C ILE A 41 3.83 12.30 1.61
N ARG A 42 4.81 13.21 1.73
CA ARG A 42 4.59 14.65 1.53
C ARG A 42 4.50 15.05 0.05
N LYS A 43 4.78 14.15 -0.88
CA LYS A 43 4.73 14.41 -2.32
C LYS A 43 3.42 14.00 -3.00
N VAL A 44 2.62 13.17 -2.35
CA VAL A 44 1.30 12.80 -2.88
C VAL A 44 0.29 13.92 -2.62
N ASP A 45 -0.86 13.86 -3.27
CA ASP A 45 -1.96 14.82 -3.08
C ASP A 45 -2.44 14.87 -1.62
N ASP A 46 -3.03 16.00 -1.20
CA ASP A 46 -3.35 16.23 0.22
C ASP A 46 -4.39 15.26 0.80
N ASP A 47 -5.32 14.76 -0.03
CA ASP A 47 -6.33 13.79 0.39
C ASP A 47 -5.66 12.43 0.66
N LEU A 48 -4.93 11.89 -0.32
CA LEU A 48 -4.21 10.63 -0.19
C LEU A 48 -3.16 10.69 0.93
N LYS A 49 -2.45 11.81 1.07
CA LYS A 49 -1.50 12.07 2.15
C LYS A 49 -2.17 11.97 3.52
N THR A 50 -3.38 12.51 3.68
CA THR A 50 -4.15 12.38 4.92
C THR A 50 -4.48 10.92 5.20
N GLY A 51 -4.83 10.14 4.17
CA GLY A 51 -5.02 8.69 4.27
C GLY A 51 -3.75 7.94 4.70
N LEU A 52 -2.63 8.22 4.04
CA LEU A 52 -1.33 7.59 4.32
C LEU A 52 -0.84 7.87 5.75
N PHE A 53 -1.06 9.08 6.29
CA PHE A 53 -0.70 9.39 7.68
C PHE A 53 -1.53 8.64 8.74
N LYS A 54 -2.64 8.00 8.34
CA LYS A 54 -3.45 7.17 9.25
C LYS A 54 -3.07 5.70 9.24
N LEU A 55 -2.18 5.30 8.33
CA LEU A 55 -1.71 3.92 8.24
C LEU A 55 -0.72 3.61 9.36
N SER A 56 -0.72 2.35 9.79
CA SER A 56 0.29 1.85 10.72
C SER A 56 1.66 1.75 10.05
N ASP A 57 2.71 1.67 10.86
CA ASP A 57 4.07 1.46 10.35
C ASP A 57 4.18 0.20 9.48
N VAL A 58 3.52 -0.88 9.89
CA VAL A 58 3.47 -2.14 9.16
C VAL A 58 2.80 -1.96 7.80
N GLN A 59 1.67 -1.26 7.75
CA GLN A 59 0.94 -1.00 6.50
C GLN A 59 1.76 -0.15 5.53
N LEU A 60 2.45 0.87 6.03
CA LEU A 60 3.34 1.69 5.23
C LEU A 60 4.52 0.86 4.69
N SER A 61 5.13 0.02 5.51
CA SER A 61 6.22 -0.87 5.06
C SER A 61 5.77 -1.87 4.00
N ILE A 62 4.54 -2.38 4.11
CA ILE A 62 3.96 -3.25 3.07
C ILE A 62 3.81 -2.47 1.74
N ILE A 63 3.27 -1.25 1.79
CA ILE A 63 3.12 -0.38 0.59
C ILE A 63 4.49 -0.08 -0.02
N GLU A 64 5.46 0.31 0.81
CA GLU A 64 6.81 0.63 0.37
C GLU A 64 7.49 -0.56 -0.30
N GLY A 65 7.36 -1.75 0.30
CA GLY A 65 7.91 -2.98 -0.25
C GLY A 65 7.32 -3.34 -1.61
N PHE A 66 6.00 -3.23 -1.77
CA PHE A 66 5.36 -3.54 -3.06
C PHE A 66 5.67 -2.51 -4.15
N ILE A 67 5.64 -1.22 -3.82
CA ILE A 67 5.65 -0.15 -4.83
C ILE A 67 7.07 0.32 -5.16
N PHE A 68 7.93 0.42 -4.15
CA PHE A 68 9.26 1.01 -4.32
C PHE A 68 10.37 -0.02 -4.39
N GLU A 69 10.20 -1.16 -3.72
CA GLU A 69 11.23 -2.19 -3.58
C GLU A 69 10.94 -3.46 -4.40
N ASP A 70 9.82 -3.48 -5.13
CA ASP A 70 9.40 -4.60 -5.99
C ASP A 70 9.39 -5.97 -5.25
N LYS A 71 9.12 -5.94 -3.93
CA LYS A 71 9.10 -7.13 -3.05
C LYS A 71 7.84 -7.96 -3.26
N SER A 72 8.02 -9.28 -3.17
CA SER A 72 6.89 -10.21 -3.14
C SER A 72 6.25 -10.29 -1.75
N ILE A 73 5.03 -10.85 -1.68
CA ILE A 73 4.38 -11.16 -0.40
C ILE A 73 5.27 -12.08 0.46
N ALA A 74 6.05 -12.98 -0.16
CA ALA A 74 6.93 -13.89 0.56
C ALA A 74 8.11 -13.16 1.20
N ASP A 75 8.69 -12.18 0.52
CA ASP A 75 9.79 -11.36 1.06
C ASP A 75 9.29 -10.56 2.27
N LEU A 76 8.12 -9.92 2.14
CA LEU A 76 7.48 -9.15 3.21
C LEU A 76 7.12 -10.02 4.43
N LYS A 77 6.76 -11.28 4.22
CA LYS A 77 6.46 -12.25 5.29
C LYS A 77 7.69 -12.48 6.17
N ASP A 78 8.83 -12.72 5.55
CA ASP A 78 10.05 -13.02 6.29
C ASP A 78 10.65 -11.75 6.93
N GLU A 79 10.54 -10.60 6.26
CA GLU A 79 11.03 -9.31 6.76
C GLU A 79 10.21 -8.74 7.93
N LEU A 80 8.87 -8.82 7.84
CA LEU A 80 7.98 -8.28 8.86
C LEU A 80 7.68 -9.29 9.98
N GLY A 81 8.12 -10.54 9.84
CA GLY A 81 7.82 -11.62 10.80
C GLY A 81 6.32 -11.93 10.90
N LEU A 82 5.54 -11.62 9.86
CA LEU A 82 4.09 -11.79 9.81
C LEU A 82 3.71 -13.07 9.08
N SER A 83 2.54 -13.63 9.36
CA SER A 83 2.00 -14.68 8.50
C SER A 83 1.43 -14.09 7.20
N LEU A 84 1.29 -14.91 6.15
CA LEU A 84 0.59 -14.51 4.92
C LEU A 84 -0.84 -14.03 5.19
N LYS A 85 -1.49 -14.56 6.22
CA LYS A 85 -2.83 -14.16 6.62
C LYS A 85 -2.82 -12.74 7.19
N ASP A 86 -1.84 -12.44 8.03
CA ASP A 86 -1.73 -11.13 8.69
C ASP A 86 -1.38 -10.03 7.68
N ILE A 87 -0.46 -10.29 6.75
CA ILE A 87 -0.17 -9.35 5.64
C ILE A 87 -1.45 -9.02 4.86
N ARG A 88 -2.26 -10.03 4.53
CA ARG A 88 -3.54 -9.81 3.83
C ARG A 88 -4.52 -8.98 4.65
N VAL A 89 -4.53 -9.16 5.98
CA VAL A 89 -5.36 -8.33 6.88
C VAL A 89 -4.85 -6.90 6.90
N GLU A 90 -3.54 -6.68 6.98
CA GLU A 90 -2.96 -5.33 6.97
C GLU A 90 -3.21 -4.61 5.64
N ILE A 91 -3.05 -5.29 4.50
CA ILE A 91 -3.40 -4.73 3.17
C ILE A 91 -4.88 -4.33 3.14
N ARG A 92 -5.76 -5.19 3.66
CA ARG A 92 -7.20 -4.90 3.70
C ARG A 92 -7.50 -3.68 4.57
N ASN A 93 -6.91 -3.60 5.75
CA ASN A 93 -7.11 -2.48 6.68
C ASN A 93 -6.59 -1.18 6.08
N ALA A 94 -5.41 -1.21 5.44
CA ALA A 94 -4.85 -0.06 4.74
C ALA A 94 -5.80 0.42 3.62
N ARG A 95 -6.33 -0.49 2.81
CA ARG A 95 -7.32 -0.17 1.77
C ARG A 95 -8.57 0.50 2.37
N GLU A 96 -9.14 -0.06 3.43
CA GLU A 96 -10.35 0.48 4.07
C GLU A 96 -10.16 1.92 4.61
N ILE A 97 -8.91 2.30 4.92
CA ILE A 97 -8.52 3.67 5.25
C ILE A 97 -8.40 4.49 3.98
N LEU A 98 -7.55 4.06 3.04
CA LEU A 98 -7.17 4.84 1.86
C LEU A 98 -8.35 5.13 0.94
N ILE A 99 -9.30 4.19 0.77
CA ILE A 99 -10.48 4.37 -0.09
C ILE A 99 -11.38 5.56 0.30
N ARG A 100 -11.21 6.11 1.50
CA ARG A 100 -11.95 7.29 1.97
C ARG A 100 -11.34 8.61 1.49
N TYR A 101 -10.20 8.54 0.82
CA TYR A 101 -9.33 9.65 0.43
C TYR A 101 -9.01 9.63 -1.08
N ILE A 102 -9.83 8.92 -1.86
CA ILE A 102 -9.72 8.70 -3.31
C ILE A 102 -11.13 8.65 -3.90
#